data_AF-A0A558F9L8-F1
#
_entry.id   AF-A0A558F9L8-F1
#
_cell.length_a   1.000
_cell.length_b   1.000
_cell.length_c   1.000
_cell.angle_alpha   90.00
_cell.angle_beta   90.00
_cell.angle_gamma   90.00
#
_symmetry.space_group_name_H-M   'P 1'
#
loop_
_entity.id
_entity.type
_entity.pdbx_description
1 polymer ?
#
loop_
_entity_poly.entity_id
_entity_poly.type
_entity_poly.pdbx_seq_one_letter_code
_entity_poly.pdbx_strand_id
1 'polypeptide(L)'
;MLSNTFRTFIPVRTCTNQYTVYTRYKSILKKDFNGRCGYTDSPDNWFGGSKCFHIDHFKPKDQFPELSCSYSNLVYCCSHVNNKKSNKIGLFLDPCDVDMNDHFFRDDHGNICAKETSAEAQFMMKELALNQRRYGLIWQLEQLQLKLEEITFLLDKHLNLDTKEELILLRLYKETSSMFQKYFKYLGTEL
;
A
#
# COMPACT_ATOMS: atom_id res chain seq x y z
N MET A 1 -16.78 -15.12 3.57
CA MET A 1 -16.05 -13.88 3.90
C MET A 1 -16.21 -12.94 2.73
N LEU A 2 -16.52 -11.68 2.98
CA LEU A 2 -16.47 -10.69 1.91
C LEU A 2 -14.98 -10.48 1.57
N SER A 3 -14.68 -10.26 0.29
CA SER A 3 -13.31 -10.11 -0.19
C SER A 3 -13.21 -8.80 -0.95
N ASN A 4 -12.30 -7.94 -0.51
CA ASN A 4 -12.02 -6.68 -1.17
C ASN A 4 -10.79 -6.84 -2.10
N THR A 5 -10.75 -6.03 -3.15
CA THR A 5 -9.61 -5.96 -4.07
C THR A 5 -8.32 -5.63 -3.29
N PHE A 6 -7.20 -6.28 -3.62
CA PHE A 6 -5.95 -6.06 -2.91
C PHE A 6 -5.39 -4.65 -3.12
N ARG A 7 -5.42 -4.17 -4.37
CA ARG A 7 -5.02 -2.83 -4.79
C ARG A 7 -5.90 -2.29 -5.91
N THR A 8 -6.13 -0.98 -5.92
CA THR A 8 -6.88 -0.28 -6.97
C THR A 8 -6.01 0.24 -8.10
N PHE A 9 -4.74 0.53 -7.82
CA PHE A 9 -3.77 1.04 -8.80
C PHE A 9 -2.67 0.00 -9.03
N ILE A 10 -2.46 -0.36 -10.30
CA ILE A 10 -1.35 -1.22 -10.72
C ILE A 10 -0.14 -0.30 -11.02
N PRO A 11 1.00 -0.47 -10.32
CA PRO A 11 2.15 0.38 -10.54
C PRO A 11 2.77 0.10 -11.92
N VAL A 12 3.17 1.15 -12.64
CA VAL A 12 3.79 1.02 -13.96
C VAL A 12 5.08 1.85 -13.96
N ARG A 13 6.20 1.20 -14.28
CA ARG A 13 7.50 1.85 -14.44
C ARG A 13 7.54 2.63 -15.75
N THR A 14 7.67 3.95 -15.68
CA THR A 14 7.56 4.87 -16.82
C THR A 14 8.89 5.53 -17.22
N CYS A 15 9.94 5.43 -16.40
CA CYS A 15 11.21 6.10 -16.68
C CYS A 15 11.93 5.51 -17.91
N THR A 16 12.28 6.38 -18.86
CA THR A 16 13.11 6.04 -20.03
C THR A 16 14.58 6.48 -19.88
N ASN A 17 14.89 7.33 -18.90
CA ASN A 17 16.24 7.77 -18.62
C ASN A 17 17.07 6.65 -17.98
N GLN A 18 18.36 6.59 -18.33
CA GLN A 18 19.32 5.70 -17.68
C GLN A 18 20.22 6.49 -16.73
N TYR A 19 20.14 6.17 -15.44
CA TYR A 19 21.05 6.67 -14.41
C TYR A 19 22.02 5.56 -13.99
N THR A 20 23.28 5.94 -13.78
CA THR A 20 24.33 5.08 -13.20
C THR A 20 24.23 4.96 -11.67
N VAL A 21 23.34 5.72 -11.04
CA VAL A 21 23.09 5.71 -9.60
C VAL A 21 21.60 5.51 -9.37
N TYR A 22 21.22 4.31 -8.92
CA TYR A 22 19.82 3.90 -8.80
C TYR A 22 18.99 4.80 -7.86
N THR A 23 19.60 5.44 -6.87
CA THR A 23 18.88 6.31 -5.93
C THR A 23 18.26 7.54 -6.59
N ARG A 24 18.75 7.94 -7.78
CA ARG A 24 18.15 8.99 -8.60
C ARG A 24 16.74 8.66 -9.07
N TYR A 25 16.40 7.37 -9.15
CA TYR A 25 15.08 6.93 -9.55
C TYR A 25 14.02 7.07 -8.44
N LYS A 26 14.39 7.37 -7.18
CA LYS A 26 13.47 7.26 -6.04
C LYS A 26 12.21 8.10 -6.19
N SER A 27 12.32 9.34 -6.67
CA SER A 27 11.17 10.23 -6.86
C SER A 27 10.25 9.76 -8.00
N ILE A 28 10.84 9.20 -9.06
CA ILE A 28 10.10 8.66 -10.21
C ILE A 28 9.39 7.38 -9.81
N LEU A 29 10.09 6.44 -9.14
CA LEU A 29 9.50 5.23 -8.56
C LEU A 29 8.38 5.56 -7.58
N LYS A 30 8.54 6.57 -6.73
CA LYS A 30 7.44 7.01 -5.84
C LYS A 30 6.20 7.38 -6.66
N LYS A 31 6.34 8.12 -7.77
CA LYS A 31 5.22 8.50 -8.63
C LYS A 31 4.59 7.29 -9.31
N ASP A 32 5.43 6.44 -9.91
CA ASP A 32 5.03 5.25 -10.66
C ASP A 32 4.32 4.20 -9.78
N PHE A 33 4.66 4.17 -8.49
CA PHE A 33 4.02 3.32 -7.48
C PHE A 33 2.93 4.06 -6.69
N ASN A 34 2.48 5.24 -7.13
CA ASN A 34 1.46 6.06 -6.46
C ASN A 34 1.71 6.29 -4.96
N GLY A 35 2.97 6.47 -4.57
CA GLY A 35 3.38 6.62 -3.18
C GLY A 35 3.13 5.39 -2.31
N ARG A 36 2.92 4.21 -2.91
CA ARG A 36 2.53 2.98 -2.21
C ARG A 36 3.59 1.89 -2.33
N CYS A 37 3.60 1.01 -1.35
CA CYS A 37 4.55 -0.10 -1.32
C CYS A 37 4.19 -1.10 -2.42
N GLY A 38 5.13 -1.40 -3.32
CA GLY A 38 4.94 -2.34 -4.41
C GLY A 38 4.45 -3.71 -3.95
N TYR A 39 4.77 -4.13 -2.72
CA TYR A 39 4.42 -5.45 -2.19
C TYR A 39 3.19 -5.48 -1.28
N THR A 40 2.89 -4.41 -0.53
CA THR A 40 1.76 -4.39 0.45
C THR A 40 0.63 -3.47 0.04
N ASP A 41 0.84 -2.66 -1.00
CA ASP A 41 -0.04 -1.57 -1.41
C ASP A 41 -0.29 -0.52 -0.29
N SER A 42 0.52 -0.50 0.77
CA SER A 42 0.35 0.50 1.84
C SER A 42 0.99 1.84 1.44
N PRO A 43 0.32 2.99 1.64
CA PRO A 43 0.88 4.28 1.27
C PRO A 43 1.99 4.74 2.21
N ASP A 44 2.92 5.51 1.67
CA ASP A 44 4.13 5.94 2.38
C ASP A 44 3.84 6.92 3.52
N ASN A 45 2.81 7.76 3.41
CA ASN A 45 2.41 8.73 4.43
C ASN A 45 2.10 8.07 5.80
N TRP A 46 1.60 6.83 5.80
CA TRP A 46 1.33 6.05 7.01
C TRP A 46 2.59 5.50 7.69
N PHE A 47 3.76 5.59 7.04
CA PHE A 47 5.06 5.17 7.59
C PHE A 47 6.02 6.35 7.81
N GLY A 48 5.55 7.60 7.77
CA GLY A 48 6.43 8.78 7.85
C GLY A 48 6.97 9.25 6.49
N GLY A 49 6.32 8.82 5.41
CA GLY A 49 6.58 9.25 4.04
C GLY A 49 7.77 8.58 3.36
N SER A 50 8.17 9.13 2.22
CA SER A 50 9.19 8.56 1.33
C SER A 50 10.56 8.32 1.99
N LYS A 51 10.86 8.96 3.11
CA LYS A 51 12.09 8.71 3.89
C LYS A 51 12.13 7.30 4.46
N CYS A 52 10.99 6.74 4.84
CA CYS A 52 10.84 5.39 5.39
C CYS A 52 10.61 4.32 4.33
N PHE A 53 10.62 4.72 3.05
CA PHE A 53 10.55 3.83 1.90
C PHE A 53 11.90 3.75 1.21
N HIS A 54 12.16 2.60 0.60
CA HIS A 54 13.41 2.30 -0.09
C HIS A 54 13.15 1.87 -1.52
N ILE A 55 14.24 1.81 -2.28
CA ILE A 55 14.27 1.14 -3.57
C ILE A 55 14.76 -0.27 -3.29
N ASP A 56 13.87 -1.25 -3.43
CA ASP A 56 14.24 -2.66 -3.45
C ASP A 56 14.71 -3.04 -4.84
N HIS A 57 15.70 -3.94 -4.90
CA HIS A 57 16.13 -4.61 -6.11
C HIS A 57 15.38 -5.93 -6.21
N PHE A 58 14.42 -6.04 -7.14
CA PHE A 58 13.59 -7.23 -7.30
C PHE A 58 14.47 -8.49 -7.40
N LYS A 59 15.43 -8.48 -8.32
CA LYS A 59 16.62 -9.33 -8.30
C LYS A 59 17.74 -8.63 -7.50
N PRO A 60 18.23 -9.21 -6.39
CA PRO A 60 19.18 -8.55 -5.50
C PRO A 60 20.48 -8.13 -6.19
N LYS A 61 20.89 -6.87 -6.01
CA LYS A 61 22.11 -6.32 -6.62
C LYS A 61 23.41 -7.06 -6.23
N ASP A 62 23.46 -7.67 -5.06
CA ASP A 62 24.65 -8.40 -4.58
C ASP A 62 24.86 -9.70 -5.37
N GLN A 63 23.80 -10.22 -5.99
CA GLN A 63 23.83 -11.41 -6.83
C GLN A 63 23.70 -11.08 -8.34
N PHE A 64 23.07 -9.95 -8.66
CA PHE A 64 22.86 -9.45 -10.03
C PHE A 64 23.32 -7.98 -10.15
N PRO A 65 24.64 -7.71 -10.04
CA PRO A 65 25.18 -6.35 -10.06
C PRO A 65 24.89 -5.60 -11.36
N GLU A 66 24.76 -6.31 -12.48
CA GLU A 66 24.38 -5.77 -13.78
C GLU A 66 22.96 -5.20 -13.81
N LEU A 67 22.08 -5.64 -12.89
CA LEU A 67 20.70 -5.15 -12.75
C LEU A 67 20.56 -4.06 -11.68
N SER A 68 21.65 -3.68 -11.01
CA SER A 68 21.61 -2.75 -9.87
C SER A 68 21.04 -1.36 -10.21
N CYS A 69 21.20 -0.91 -11.46
CA CYS A 69 20.65 0.35 -11.96
C CYS A 69 19.61 0.15 -13.07
N SER A 70 19.22 -1.09 -13.35
CA SER A 70 18.15 -1.38 -14.30
C SER A 70 16.82 -0.94 -13.70
N TYR A 71 16.16 0.04 -14.31
CA TYR A 71 14.92 0.60 -13.78
C TYR A 71 13.82 -0.46 -13.63
N SER A 72 13.75 -1.40 -14.58
CA SER A 72 12.83 -2.55 -14.56
C SER A 72 13.12 -3.56 -13.46
N ASN A 73 14.19 -3.39 -12.67
CA ASN A 73 14.50 -4.25 -11.53
C ASN A 73 14.23 -3.53 -10.20
N LEU A 74 13.73 -2.29 -10.21
CA LEU A 74 13.56 -1.47 -9.02
C LEU A 74 12.10 -1.42 -8.58
N VAL A 75 11.88 -1.59 -7.27
CA VAL A 75 10.55 -1.56 -6.65
C VAL A 75 10.53 -0.54 -5.52
N TYR A 76 9.55 0.36 -5.51
CA TYR A 76 9.32 1.26 -4.38
C TYR A 76 8.63 0.50 -3.26
N CYS A 77 9.24 0.36 -2.08
CA CYS A 77 8.62 -0.39 -0.98
C CYS A 77 8.97 0.15 0.40
N CYS A 78 8.17 -0.22 1.41
CA CYS A 78 8.41 0.17 2.80
C CYS A 78 9.65 -0.54 3.37
N SER A 79 10.29 0.09 4.35
CA SER A 79 11.49 -0.46 5.00
C SER A 79 11.31 -1.87 5.56
N HIS A 80 10.14 -2.16 6.12
CA HIS A 80 9.81 -3.47 6.68
C HIS A 80 9.93 -4.59 5.65
N VAL A 81 9.27 -4.43 4.50
CA VAL A 81 9.31 -5.44 3.45
C VAL A 81 10.69 -5.52 2.81
N ASN A 82 11.33 -4.37 2.55
CA ASN A 82 12.69 -4.33 2.01
C ASN A 82 13.67 -5.12 2.89
N ASN A 83 13.60 -4.93 4.22
CA ASN A 83 14.47 -5.63 5.17
C ASN A 83 14.18 -7.14 5.22
N LYS A 84 12.90 -7.54 5.11
CA LYS A 84 12.51 -8.97 5.10
C LYS A 84 12.91 -9.67 3.81
N LYS A 85 12.81 -8.99 2.67
CA LYS A 85 13.24 -9.50 1.37
C LYS A 85 14.76 -9.58 1.29
N SER A 86 15.46 -8.49 1.61
CA SER A 86 16.93 -8.41 1.59
C SER A 86 17.49 -9.02 0.29
N ASN A 87 18.47 -9.92 0.39
CA ASN A 87 19.09 -10.60 -0.74
C ASN A 87 18.41 -11.92 -1.12
N LYS A 88 17.18 -12.19 -0.67
CA LYS A 88 16.49 -13.45 -1.01
C LYS A 88 16.09 -13.48 -2.49
N ILE A 89 16.16 -14.68 -3.06
CA ILE A 89 15.60 -15.03 -4.36
C ILE A 89 14.56 -16.12 -4.13
N GLY A 90 13.49 -16.10 -4.90
CA GLY A 90 12.43 -17.11 -4.82
C GLY A 90 11.23 -16.72 -5.66
N LEU A 91 10.05 -17.16 -5.23
CA LEU A 91 8.78 -16.95 -5.91
C LEU A 91 8.19 -15.55 -5.64
N PHE A 92 9.03 -14.51 -5.71
CA PHE A 92 8.57 -13.13 -5.61
C PHE A 92 7.88 -12.72 -6.90
N LEU A 93 6.73 -12.07 -6.79
CA LEU A 93 6.03 -11.45 -7.92
C LEU A 93 6.55 -10.02 -8.10
N ASP A 94 6.87 -9.65 -9.34
CA ASP A 94 7.13 -8.24 -9.67
C ASP A 94 5.78 -7.51 -9.79
N PRO A 95 5.51 -6.51 -8.95
CA PRO A 95 4.22 -5.82 -8.93
C PRO A 95 3.91 -4.99 -10.17
N CYS A 96 4.89 -4.78 -11.06
CA CYS A 96 4.70 -4.10 -12.35
C CYS A 96 4.45 -5.08 -13.50
N ASP A 97 4.86 -6.34 -13.37
CA ASP A 97 4.72 -7.35 -14.42
C ASP A 97 3.55 -8.32 -14.16
N VAL A 98 3.09 -8.40 -12.90
CA VAL A 98 2.00 -9.28 -12.47
C VAL A 98 0.90 -8.48 -11.77
N ASP A 99 -0.37 -8.72 -12.14
CA ASP A 99 -1.50 -8.18 -11.38
C ASP A 99 -1.60 -8.90 -10.03
N MET A 100 -1.21 -8.19 -8.97
CA MET A 100 -1.23 -8.71 -7.61
C MET A 100 -2.65 -9.08 -7.13
N ASN A 101 -3.71 -8.57 -7.75
CA ASN A 101 -5.10 -8.96 -7.44
C ASN A 101 -5.41 -10.39 -7.85
N ASP A 102 -4.63 -10.99 -8.76
CA ASP A 102 -4.76 -12.40 -9.12
C ASP A 102 -4.22 -13.32 -8.02
N HIS A 103 -3.38 -12.78 -7.13
CA HIS A 103 -2.63 -13.54 -6.13
C HIS A 103 -3.03 -13.21 -4.69
N PHE A 104 -3.49 -11.98 -4.44
CA PHE A 104 -3.85 -11.47 -3.12
C PHE A 104 -5.24 -10.83 -3.12
N PHE A 105 -5.82 -10.74 -1.94
CA PHE A 105 -7.03 -9.97 -1.67
C PHE A 105 -6.97 -9.37 -0.25
N ARG A 106 -7.97 -8.57 0.10
CA ARG A 106 -8.14 -8.01 1.44
C ARG A 106 -9.36 -8.65 2.09
N ASP A 107 -9.24 -9.08 3.33
CA ASP A 107 -10.40 -9.51 4.13
C ASP A 107 -11.24 -8.30 4.60
N ASP A 108 -12.29 -8.57 5.38
CA ASP A 108 -13.19 -7.54 5.93
C ASP A 108 -12.54 -6.62 6.96
N HIS A 109 -11.36 -7.02 7.46
CA HIS A 109 -10.53 -6.24 8.35
C HIS A 109 -9.38 -5.54 7.61
N GLY A 110 -9.31 -5.66 6.28
CA GLY A 110 -8.28 -5.07 5.43
C GLY A 110 -6.94 -5.82 5.47
N ASN A 111 -6.85 -6.96 6.16
CA ASN A 111 -5.63 -7.76 6.20
C ASN A 111 -5.32 -8.29 4.81
N ILE A 112 -4.04 -8.40 4.49
CA ILE A 112 -3.58 -8.99 3.22
C ILE A 112 -3.72 -10.50 3.34
N CYS A 113 -4.44 -11.10 2.39
CA CYS A 113 -4.63 -12.55 2.30
C CYS A 113 -4.08 -13.06 0.97
N ALA A 114 -3.32 -14.15 1.01
CA ALA A 114 -2.91 -14.86 -0.20
C ALA A 114 -3.99 -15.83 -0.64
N LYS A 115 -4.23 -15.91 -1.95
CA LYS A 115 -5.09 -16.96 -2.51
C LYS A 115 -4.42 -18.32 -2.35
N GLU A 116 -5.18 -19.33 -1.94
CA GLU A 116 -4.68 -20.69 -1.72
C GLU A 116 -4.10 -21.32 -3.00
N THR A 117 -4.64 -20.93 -4.17
CA THR A 117 -4.20 -21.40 -5.49
C THR A 117 -2.90 -20.77 -5.98
N SER A 118 -2.33 -19.80 -5.25
CA SER A 118 -1.16 -19.03 -5.67
C SER A 118 0.05 -19.37 -4.79
N ALA A 119 0.92 -20.24 -5.27
CA ALA A 119 2.12 -20.65 -4.53
C ALA A 119 3.07 -19.46 -4.27
N GLU A 120 3.16 -18.55 -5.21
CA GLU A 120 3.92 -17.30 -5.13
C GLU A 120 3.36 -16.41 -4.00
N ALA A 121 2.04 -16.28 -3.90
CA ALA A 121 1.43 -15.50 -2.82
C ALA A 121 1.70 -16.11 -1.45
N GLN A 122 1.56 -17.44 -1.32
CA GLN A 122 1.86 -18.14 -0.06
C GLN A 122 3.34 -17.95 0.34
N PHE A 123 4.25 -18.04 -0.63
CA PHE A 123 5.67 -17.77 -0.44
C PHE A 123 5.92 -16.33 0.04
N MET A 124 5.37 -15.34 -0.67
CA MET A 124 5.54 -13.92 -0.33
C MET A 124 4.92 -13.56 1.03
N MET A 125 3.77 -14.13 1.39
CA MET A 125 3.15 -13.92 2.72
C MET A 125 4.12 -14.27 3.84
N LYS A 126 4.78 -15.42 3.71
CA LYS A 126 5.76 -15.91 4.68
C LYS A 126 7.05 -15.08 4.65
N GLU A 127 7.64 -14.90 3.48
CA GLU A 127 8.98 -14.32 3.36
C GLU A 127 9.01 -12.81 3.61
N LEU A 128 7.93 -12.11 3.27
CA LEU A 128 7.80 -10.66 3.45
C LEU A 128 6.98 -10.27 4.68
N ALA A 129 6.45 -11.25 5.42
CA ALA A 129 5.57 -11.07 6.56
C ALA A 129 4.39 -10.14 6.22
N LEU A 130 3.66 -10.43 5.13
CA LEU A 130 2.55 -9.58 4.67
C LEU A 130 1.30 -9.72 5.56
N ASN A 131 1.26 -10.69 6.47
CA ASN A 131 0.17 -10.93 7.43
C ASN A 131 0.22 -10.00 8.66
N GLN A 132 1.10 -9.02 8.69
CA GLN A 132 1.22 -8.10 9.83
C GLN A 132 -0.02 -7.21 9.94
N ARG A 133 -0.59 -7.13 11.14
CA ARG A 133 -1.84 -6.42 11.45
C ARG A 133 -1.83 -4.96 11.01
N ARG A 134 -0.67 -4.29 11.08
CA ARG A 134 -0.47 -2.91 10.63
C ARG A 134 -1.00 -2.66 9.21
N TYR A 135 -0.85 -3.61 8.29
CA TYR A 135 -1.27 -3.42 6.90
C TYR A 135 -2.79 -3.41 6.76
N GLY A 136 -3.50 -4.17 7.62
CA GLY A 136 -4.95 -4.09 7.73
C GLY A 136 -5.42 -2.80 8.40
N LEU A 137 -4.76 -2.39 9.49
CA LEU A 137 -5.08 -1.11 10.16
C LEU A 137 -4.90 0.10 9.24
N ILE A 138 -3.81 0.15 8.47
CA ILE A 138 -3.56 1.22 7.50
C ILE A 138 -4.65 1.23 6.43
N TRP A 139 -5.01 0.07 5.89
CA TRP A 139 -6.09 -0.01 4.89
C TRP A 139 -7.42 0.49 5.45
N GLN A 140 -7.78 0.09 6.67
CA GLN A 140 -9.00 0.55 7.34
C GLN A 140 -9.00 2.06 7.56
N LEU A 141 -7.86 2.62 7.97
CA LEU A 141 -7.71 4.07 8.15
C LEU A 141 -7.89 4.82 6.82
N GLU A 142 -7.36 4.30 5.72
CA GLU A 142 -7.61 4.88 4.40
C GLU A 142 -9.09 4.80 3.99
N GLN A 143 -9.76 3.67 4.22
CA GLN A 143 -11.20 3.56 3.91
C GLN A 143 -12.04 4.54 4.74
N LEU A 144 -11.70 4.73 6.01
CA LEU A 144 -12.35 5.69 6.88
C LEU A 144 -12.06 7.14 6.43
N GLN A 145 -10.83 7.43 6.01
CA GLN A 145 -10.47 8.74 5.48
C GLN A 145 -11.26 9.06 4.21
N LEU A 146 -11.34 8.14 3.25
CA LEU A 146 -12.11 8.32 2.01
C LEU A 146 -13.60 8.57 2.31
N LYS A 147 -14.18 7.83 3.26
CA LYS A 147 -15.56 8.05 3.72
C LYS A 147 -15.75 9.42 4.36
N LEU A 148 -14.79 9.89 5.16
CA LEU A 148 -14.84 11.23 5.75
C LEU A 148 -14.80 12.30 4.66
N GLU A 149 -13.92 12.16 3.67
CA GLU A 149 -13.83 13.06 2.52
C GLU A 149 -15.15 13.11 1.73
N GLU A 150 -15.78 11.95 1.49
CA GLU A 150 -17.09 11.86 0.85
C GLU A 150 -18.20 12.54 1.67
N ILE A 151 -18.26 12.29 2.98
CA ILE A 151 -19.24 12.91 3.87
C ILE A 151 -19.06 14.43 3.90
N THR A 152 -17.81 14.91 4.01
CA THR A 152 -17.50 16.34 3.99
C THR A 152 -17.92 16.98 2.68
N PHE A 153 -17.63 16.33 1.54
CA PHE A 153 -18.07 16.82 0.24
C PHE A 153 -19.60 16.94 0.12
N LEU A 154 -20.33 15.97 0.66
CA LEU A 154 -21.80 16.02 0.69
C LEU A 154 -22.29 17.16 1.60
N LEU A 155 -21.73 17.30 2.81
CA LEU A 155 -22.05 18.40 3.71
C LEU A 155 -21.84 19.77 3.05
N ASP A 156 -20.72 19.96 2.36
CA ASP A 156 -20.41 21.21 1.65
C ASP A 156 -21.40 21.50 0.52
N LYS A 157 -21.91 20.46 -0.16
CA LYS A 157 -22.96 20.61 -1.18
C LYS A 157 -24.32 20.98 -0.60
N HIS A 158 -24.58 20.61 0.65
CA HIS A 158 -25.86 20.84 1.34
C HIS A 158 -25.84 22.07 2.27
N LEU A 159 -24.77 22.87 2.26
CA LEU A 159 -24.71 24.17 2.95
C LEU A 159 -25.99 24.97 2.65
N ASN A 160 -26.75 25.30 3.69
CA ASN A 160 -28.01 26.08 3.71
C ASN A 160 -29.35 25.31 3.65
N LEU A 161 -29.37 23.99 3.87
CA LEU A 161 -30.61 23.21 3.93
C LEU A 161 -30.80 22.60 5.32
N ASP A 162 -31.61 23.24 6.18
CA ASP A 162 -32.05 22.73 7.50
C ASP A 162 -32.87 21.45 7.33
N THR A 163 -32.16 20.35 7.06
CA THR A 163 -32.72 19.10 6.56
C THR A 163 -32.27 17.93 7.41
N LYS A 164 -33.17 16.94 7.51
CA LYS A 164 -32.91 15.66 8.16
C LYS A 164 -31.66 14.95 7.58
N GLU A 165 -31.34 15.19 6.32
CA GLU A 165 -30.19 14.62 5.62
C GLU A 165 -28.87 15.16 6.18
N GLU A 166 -28.77 16.47 6.42
CA GLU A 166 -27.59 17.08 7.04
C GLU A 166 -27.32 16.48 8.43
N LEU A 167 -28.37 16.30 9.25
CA LEU A 167 -28.24 15.65 10.56
C LEU A 167 -27.76 14.20 10.46
N ILE A 168 -28.14 13.46 9.41
CA ILE A 168 -27.65 12.10 9.17
C ILE A 168 -26.17 12.13 8.80
N LEU A 169 -25.76 13.01 7.89
CA LEU A 169 -24.36 13.17 7.48
C LEU A 169 -23.46 13.58 8.64
N LEU A 170 -23.90 14.52 9.49
CA LEU A 170 -23.18 14.92 10.70
C LEU A 170 -23.01 13.77 11.70
N ARG A 171 -24.02 12.90 11.86
CA ARG A 171 -23.92 11.70 12.70
C ARG A 171 -22.93 10.69 12.12
N LEU A 172 -23.01 10.42 10.81
CA LEU A 172 -22.08 9.54 10.10
C LEU A 172 -20.64 10.06 10.19
N TYR A 173 -20.43 11.37 10.03
CA TYR A 173 -19.13 12.00 10.20
C TYR A 173 -18.58 11.76 11.61
N LYS A 174 -19.39 11.97 12.65
CA LYS A 174 -19.01 11.75 14.05
C LYS A 174 -18.63 10.29 14.32
N GLU A 175 -19.43 9.34 13.85
CA GLU A 175 -19.17 7.91 14.03
C GLU A 175 -17.89 7.48 13.30
N THR A 176 -17.75 7.88 12.03
CA THR A 176 -16.60 7.54 11.18
C THR A 176 -15.31 8.15 11.72
N SER A 177 -15.35 9.42 12.14
CA SER A 177 -14.19 10.09 12.73
C SER A 177 -13.79 9.47 14.07
N SER A 178 -14.75 9.08 14.91
CA SER A 178 -14.48 8.35 16.16
C SER A 178 -13.78 7.01 15.90
N MET A 179 -14.24 6.25 14.90
CA MET A 179 -13.59 5.00 14.48
C MET A 179 -12.17 5.25 13.97
N PHE A 180 -11.98 6.28 13.14
CA PHE A 180 -10.68 6.67 12.62
C PHE A 180 -9.70 6.96 13.77
N GLN A 181 -10.10 7.80 14.73
CA GLN A 181 -9.25 8.14 15.88
C GLN A 181 -8.88 6.90 16.72
N LYS A 182 -9.82 5.98 16.91
CA LYS A 182 -9.58 4.71 17.61
C LYS A 182 -8.54 3.86 16.88
N TYR A 183 -8.67 3.66 15.57
CA TYR A 183 -7.75 2.85 14.79
C TYR A 183 -6.38 3.53 14.63
N PHE A 184 -6.36 4.86 14.54
CA PHE A 184 -5.13 5.65 14.45
C PHE A 184 -4.29 5.47 15.72
N LYS A 185 -4.95 5.50 16.89
CA LYS A 185 -4.30 5.21 18.17
C LYS A 185 -3.73 3.78 18.23
N TYR A 186 -4.45 2.79 17.69
CA TYR A 186 -3.95 1.41 17.64
C TYR A 186 -2.79 1.23 16.66
N LEU A 187 -2.79 1.93 15.53
CA LEU A 187 -1.65 1.89 14.61
C LEU A 187 -0.35 2.34 15.31
N GLY A 188 -0.44 3.35 16.19
CA GLY A 188 0.71 3.80 17.00
C GLY A 188 1.29 2.73 17.94
N THR A 189 0.55 1.66 18.27
CA THR A 189 1.09 0.53 19.05
C THR A 189 1.69 -0.58 18.17
N GLU A 190 1.56 -0.47 16.85
CA GLU A 190 1.92 -1.50 15.87
C GLU A 190 3.05 -1.07 14.91
N LEU A 191 3.44 0.21 14.92
CA LEU A 191 4.56 0.79 14.16
C LEU A 191 5.88 0.65 14.94
#